data_AF-A0A9P0VXB0-F1
#
_entry.id   AF-A0A9P0VXB0-F1
#
_cell.length_a   1.000
_cell.length_b   1.000
_cell.length_c   1.000
_cell.angle_alpha   90.00
_cell.angle_beta   90.00
_cell.angle_gamma   90.00
#
_symmetry.space_group_name_H-M   'P 1'
#
loop_
_entity.id
_entity.type
_entity.pdbx_description
1 polymer ?
#
loop_
_entity_poly.entity_id
_entity_poly.type
_entity_poly.pdbx_seq_one_letter_code
_entity_poly.pdbx_strand_id
1 'polypeptide(L)'
;MRFNYQRSINQLLVSLTVLWLVVFIFYERYVPYLAAKSCSWPKVVLEPPARAEGQQDPPPVEPIVVEQKPAEKEQMEAESLPQNSPAEEEQAEPPVEVGIIERSVVEEAEKYRDLEDARIMLIADPQLIDAHTYPGRNSLLLKLSQHTVDTYIKKSYNALMKYLEPEHIFFLGDLLDNGRESEDGYFQSQVKRFKKIFKKHESTYTFHTNVPGNHDIGFGDNVIVKNRDRFEETFGQMNTRFTICEVEFVAMDTVSLSSDKKEVNEKAFNFLDHVAQLPKERPRILLTHVPLYRDPEVQKCGPLRESAEFKLGSGYQYQNAINEKLSSEILQKIEPDMIFSGDDHDYCDVTHVEGRTREITVKSISMAMGISYPAVQLLTLVLEKESNQVHYETEICYLPTPYVNIYVYVVLAIFSGLAIITWNIKSKSAHNSYSSLSTSSKSKSKRNTAGTSSGGVGSLGSSGDEEHGTSIKLSNFLRGQDSDDNQINLTPLPLYTFTQKEGEGSTKLKRAFLQVGHFLRRWNLIESLKHSALLGTIVIGLYYIGFCCTL
;
A
#
# COMPACT_ATOMS: atom_id res chain seq x y z
N MET A 1 9.67 22.13 -39.31
CA MET A 1 10.41 22.22 -38.01
C MET A 1 9.49 22.25 -36.80
N ARG A 2 8.73 23.33 -36.49
CA ARG A 2 7.82 23.36 -35.31
C ARG A 2 6.88 22.14 -35.20
N PHE A 3 6.30 21.69 -36.32
CA PHE A 3 5.45 20.49 -36.37
C PHE A 3 6.20 19.21 -35.94
N ASN A 4 7.44 19.02 -36.39
CA ASN A 4 8.25 17.86 -36.03
C ASN A 4 8.67 17.89 -34.56
N TYR A 5 8.99 19.09 -34.03
CA TYR A 5 9.24 19.28 -32.59
C TYR A 5 8.00 18.89 -31.77
N GLN A 6 6.83 19.43 -32.11
CA GLN A 6 5.59 19.13 -31.37
C GLN A 6 5.23 17.65 -31.44
N ARG A 7 5.36 17.01 -32.62
CA ARG A 7 5.14 15.57 -32.78
C ARG A 7 6.06 14.75 -31.86
N SER A 8 7.32 15.17 -31.70
CA SER A 8 8.31 14.40 -30.96
C SER A 8 8.26 14.61 -29.44
N ILE A 9 7.94 15.82 -28.93
CA ILE A 9 7.62 15.99 -27.51
C ILE A 9 6.31 15.28 -27.13
N ASN A 10 5.31 15.28 -28.01
CA ASN A 10 4.08 14.52 -27.80
C ASN A 10 4.36 13.00 -27.71
N GLN A 11 5.27 12.47 -28.55
CA GLN A 11 5.73 11.08 -28.45
C GLN A 11 6.38 10.79 -27.10
N LEU A 12 7.30 11.64 -26.61
CA LEU A 12 7.90 11.49 -25.29
C LEU A 12 6.85 11.46 -24.17
N LEU A 13 5.88 12.39 -24.20
CA LEU A 13 4.81 12.46 -23.21
C LEU A 13 3.91 11.22 -23.23
N VAL A 14 3.59 10.68 -24.41
CA VAL A 14 2.85 9.42 -24.55
C VAL A 14 3.67 8.25 -24.00
N SER A 15 4.95 8.13 -24.35
CA SER A 15 5.83 7.06 -23.82
C SER A 15 5.97 7.12 -22.29
N LEU A 16 6.13 8.31 -21.71
CA LEU A 16 6.14 8.49 -20.26
C LEU A 16 4.78 8.11 -19.65
N THR A 17 3.66 8.51 -20.26
CA THR A 17 2.31 8.16 -19.78
C THR A 17 2.07 6.64 -19.79
N VAL A 18 2.53 5.94 -20.83
CA VAL A 18 2.45 4.47 -20.90
C VAL A 18 3.32 3.82 -19.84
N LEU A 19 4.54 4.33 -19.60
CA LEU A 19 5.42 3.84 -18.54
C LEU A 19 4.77 4.01 -17.15
N TRP A 20 4.19 5.17 -16.87
CA TRP A 20 3.41 5.41 -15.65
C TRP A 20 2.23 4.45 -15.49
N LEU A 21 1.47 4.18 -16.57
CA LEU A 21 0.37 3.24 -16.55
C LEU A 21 0.83 1.81 -16.23
N VAL A 22 1.91 1.33 -16.86
CA VAL A 22 2.50 0.01 -16.57
C VAL A 22 2.97 -0.09 -15.12
N VAL A 23 3.62 0.95 -14.61
CA VAL A 23 4.10 1.03 -13.22
C VAL A 23 2.93 1.03 -12.22
N PHE A 24 1.84 1.74 -12.50
CA PHE A 24 0.62 1.68 -11.68
C PHE A 24 -0.07 0.31 -11.73
N ILE A 25 -0.19 -0.32 -12.91
CA ILE A 25 -0.73 -1.69 -13.01
C ILE A 25 0.10 -2.66 -12.15
N PHE A 26 1.42 -2.53 -12.18
CA PHE A 26 2.30 -3.37 -11.37
C PHE A 26 2.09 -3.13 -9.86
N TYR A 27 2.23 -1.89 -9.36
CA TYR A 27 2.24 -1.61 -7.92
C TYR A 27 0.85 -1.47 -7.25
N GLU A 28 -0.21 -1.16 -8.01
CA GLU A 28 -1.57 -1.04 -7.47
C GLU A 28 -2.44 -2.27 -7.72
N ARG A 29 -2.04 -3.20 -8.61
CA ARG A 29 -2.80 -4.45 -8.88
C ARG A 29 -1.95 -5.70 -8.71
N TYR A 30 -0.81 -5.79 -9.39
CA TYR A 30 -0.04 -7.04 -9.45
C TYR A 30 0.71 -7.35 -8.15
N VAL A 31 1.34 -6.36 -7.52
CA VAL A 31 2.07 -6.52 -6.24
C VAL A 31 1.15 -6.97 -5.09
N PRO A 32 -0.03 -6.35 -4.84
CA PRO A 32 -0.99 -6.88 -3.87
C PRO A 32 -1.47 -8.30 -4.19
N TYR A 33 -1.71 -8.62 -5.46
CA TYR A 33 -2.07 -9.96 -5.89
C TYR A 33 -0.94 -10.99 -5.65
N LEU A 34 0.32 -10.62 -5.88
CA LEU A 34 1.46 -11.50 -5.59
C LEU A 34 1.62 -11.77 -4.10
N ALA A 35 1.48 -10.76 -3.24
CA ALA A 35 1.55 -10.94 -1.80
C ALA A 35 0.42 -11.87 -1.28
N ALA A 36 -0.82 -11.66 -1.74
CA ALA A 36 -1.91 -12.58 -1.44
C ALA A 36 -1.63 -13.99 -1.99
N LYS A 37 -1.05 -14.10 -3.19
CA LYS A 37 -0.71 -15.39 -3.83
C LYS A 37 0.41 -16.16 -3.12
N SER A 38 1.32 -15.48 -2.43
CA SER A 38 2.35 -16.14 -1.62
C SER A 38 1.83 -16.74 -0.31
N CYS A 39 0.61 -16.41 0.10
CA CYS A 39 -0.03 -17.03 1.26
C CYS A 39 -0.79 -18.30 0.86
N SER A 40 -0.76 -19.30 1.72
CA SER A 40 -1.58 -20.50 1.64
C SER A 40 -2.36 -20.70 2.92
N TRP A 41 -3.49 -21.39 2.85
CA TRP A 41 -4.13 -21.91 4.05
C TRP A 41 -3.22 -22.96 4.70
N PRO A 42 -2.93 -22.84 6.01
CA PRO A 42 -2.08 -23.80 6.70
C PRO A 42 -2.69 -25.20 6.64
N LYS A 43 -1.85 -26.21 6.40
CA LYS A 43 -2.30 -27.59 6.32
C LYS A 43 -2.28 -28.24 7.69
N VAL A 44 -3.45 -28.65 8.15
CA VAL A 44 -3.60 -29.44 9.38
C VAL A 44 -3.16 -30.88 9.09
N VAL A 45 -2.16 -31.37 9.82
CA VAL A 45 -1.67 -32.75 9.72
C VAL A 45 -2.43 -33.60 10.73
N LEU A 46 -3.27 -34.51 10.24
CA LEU A 46 -3.92 -35.53 11.06
C LEU A 46 -2.92 -36.69 11.26
N GLU A 47 -2.44 -36.90 12.48
CA GLU A 47 -1.62 -38.09 12.78
C GLU A 47 -2.44 -39.37 12.51
N PRO A 48 -1.84 -40.42 11.91
CA PRO A 48 -2.53 -41.70 11.81
C PRO A 48 -2.77 -42.26 13.22
N PRO A 49 -3.93 -42.87 13.50
CA PRO A 49 -4.26 -43.36 14.84
C PRO A 49 -3.18 -44.34 15.33
N ALA A 50 -2.76 -44.16 16.58
CA ALA A 50 -1.67 -44.92 17.17
C ALA A 50 -1.92 -46.43 17.02
N ARG A 51 -1.00 -47.10 16.31
CA ARG A 51 -1.05 -48.54 16.05
C ARG A 51 -1.13 -49.28 17.39
N ALA A 52 -2.24 -49.95 17.65
CA ALA A 52 -2.47 -50.60 18.94
C ALA A 52 -1.32 -51.56 19.29
N GLU A 53 -0.79 -51.46 20.51
CA GLU A 53 0.30 -52.32 20.99
C GLU A 53 -0.13 -53.79 20.93
N GLY A 54 0.44 -54.56 20.00
CA GLY A 54 0.17 -56.00 19.89
C GLY A 54 0.28 -56.62 18.50
N GLN A 55 0.23 -55.83 17.41
CA GLN A 55 0.44 -56.37 16.05
C GLN A 55 1.94 -56.47 15.71
N GLN A 56 2.47 -57.70 15.80
CA GLN A 56 3.79 -58.05 15.29
C GLN A 56 3.83 -57.90 13.76
N ASP A 57 4.88 -57.29 13.23
CA ASP A 57 5.09 -57.22 11.79
C ASP A 57 5.37 -58.61 11.19
N PRO A 58 4.89 -58.90 9.96
CA PRO A 58 5.27 -60.11 9.26
C PRO A 58 6.79 -60.12 8.98
N PRO A 59 7.44 -61.30 8.97
CA PRO A 59 8.89 -61.38 8.82
C PRO A 59 9.36 -60.81 7.47
N PRO A 60 10.55 -60.17 7.43
CA PRO A 60 11.06 -59.54 6.22
C PRO A 60 11.36 -60.60 5.14
N VAL A 61 10.89 -60.34 3.92
CA VAL A 61 11.23 -61.14 2.74
C VAL A 61 12.62 -60.75 2.26
N GLU A 62 13.53 -61.72 2.12
CA GLU A 62 14.89 -61.47 1.63
C GLU A 62 14.90 -61.04 0.15
N PRO A 63 15.76 -60.10 -0.26
CA PRO A 63 15.83 -59.64 -1.64
C PRO A 63 16.56 -60.65 -2.55
N ILE A 64 15.87 -61.13 -3.58
CA ILE A 64 16.47 -61.98 -4.61
C ILE A 64 17.34 -61.11 -5.54
N VAL A 65 18.65 -61.36 -5.52
CA VAL A 65 19.60 -60.74 -6.47
C VAL A 65 19.55 -61.49 -7.79
N VAL A 66 19.24 -60.79 -8.89
CA VAL A 66 19.30 -61.34 -10.26
C VAL A 66 20.46 -60.70 -11.01
N GLU A 67 21.46 -61.52 -11.34
CA GLU A 67 22.67 -61.14 -12.05
C GLU A 67 22.40 -61.04 -13.58
N GLN A 68 22.85 -59.96 -14.22
CA GLN A 68 22.65 -59.77 -15.67
C GLN A 68 23.75 -60.44 -16.50
N LYS A 69 23.37 -61.09 -17.61
CA LYS A 69 24.27 -61.47 -18.71
C LYS A 69 23.69 -61.06 -20.07
N PRO A 70 24.54 -60.75 -21.07
CA PRO A 70 24.13 -60.04 -22.28
C PRO A 70 23.59 -60.96 -23.39
N ALA A 71 22.82 -60.37 -24.31
CA ALA A 71 22.21 -61.04 -25.45
C ALA A 71 23.08 -60.98 -26.72
N GLU A 72 23.01 -62.03 -27.55
CA GLU A 72 23.50 -62.07 -28.93
C GLU A 72 22.35 -62.14 -29.95
N LYS A 73 22.68 -61.87 -31.22
CA LYS A 73 21.74 -61.66 -32.34
C LYS A 73 21.68 -62.87 -33.28
N GLU A 74 20.54 -63.09 -33.94
CA GLU A 74 20.50 -63.60 -35.31
C GLU A 74 19.43 -62.84 -36.14
N GLN A 75 18.99 -63.33 -37.30
CA GLN A 75 18.48 -62.46 -38.38
C GLN A 75 17.53 -63.15 -39.40
N MET A 76 16.96 -62.36 -40.33
CA MET A 76 16.27 -62.74 -41.61
C MET A 76 14.78 -63.14 -41.49
N GLU A 77 13.84 -62.44 -42.16
CA GLU A 77 13.33 -62.55 -43.57
C GLU A 77 12.41 -63.80 -43.78
N ALA A 78 11.30 -63.83 -44.56
CA ALA A 78 10.79 -62.94 -45.62
C ALA A 78 9.22 -62.91 -45.74
N GLU A 79 8.69 -62.39 -46.87
CA GLU A 79 7.33 -61.90 -47.15
C GLU A 79 6.18 -62.93 -47.38
N SER A 80 4.92 -62.55 -47.10
CA SER A 80 3.86 -62.30 -48.13
C SER A 80 2.43 -62.04 -47.56
N LEU A 81 1.56 -61.37 -48.35
CA LEU A 81 0.18 -60.87 -48.08
C LEU A 81 -0.88 -61.69 -48.87
N PRO A 82 -2.23 -61.43 -48.83
CA PRO A 82 -3.05 -60.45 -48.08
C PRO A 82 -4.39 -60.96 -47.44
N GLN A 83 -5.07 -60.08 -46.66
CA GLN A 83 -6.55 -59.91 -46.48
C GLN A 83 -7.44 -61.11 -46.02
N ASN A 84 -8.46 -60.96 -45.16
CA ASN A 84 -9.13 -59.75 -44.65
C ASN A 84 -9.80 -59.99 -43.27
N SER A 85 -9.70 -59.00 -42.36
CA SER A 85 -10.56 -58.73 -41.18
C SER A 85 -11.05 -59.93 -40.31
N PRO A 86 -10.43 -60.20 -39.14
CA PRO A 86 -10.94 -61.17 -38.17
C PRO A 86 -11.96 -60.56 -37.19
N ALA A 87 -12.79 -61.44 -36.63
CA ALA A 87 -13.48 -61.27 -35.36
C ALA A 87 -12.91 -62.26 -34.33
N GLU A 88 -13.30 -62.09 -33.07
CA GLU A 88 -13.14 -63.01 -31.92
C GLU A 88 -11.73 -63.11 -31.26
N GLU A 89 -11.78 -63.11 -29.92
CA GLU A 89 -11.04 -63.90 -28.90
C GLU A 89 -9.60 -64.38 -29.15
N GLU A 90 -8.70 -64.53 -28.16
CA GLU A 90 -8.62 -64.13 -26.75
C GLU A 90 -7.15 -64.40 -26.35
N GLN A 91 -6.41 -63.42 -25.82
CA GLN A 91 -5.08 -63.68 -25.22
C GLN A 91 -4.89 -62.86 -23.95
N ALA A 92 -4.59 -63.55 -22.85
CA ALA A 92 -4.35 -62.94 -21.56
C ALA A 92 -2.98 -62.23 -21.54
N GLU A 93 -3.01 -60.90 -21.49
CA GLU A 93 -1.87 -60.13 -21.01
C GLU A 93 -1.69 -60.38 -19.49
N PRO A 94 -0.45 -60.41 -18.98
CA PRO A 94 -0.23 -60.51 -17.53
C PRO A 94 -0.86 -59.28 -16.84
N PRO A 95 -1.44 -59.43 -15.64
CA PRO A 95 -1.97 -58.28 -14.91
C PRO A 95 -0.82 -57.32 -14.60
N VAL A 96 -0.78 -56.21 -15.34
CA VAL A 96 0.11 -55.09 -15.04
C VAL A 96 -0.18 -54.62 -13.62
N GLU A 97 0.86 -54.38 -12.84
CA GLU A 97 0.79 -54.06 -11.41
C GLU A 97 0.28 -52.62 -11.13
N VAL A 98 -0.84 -52.25 -11.77
CA VAL A 98 -1.58 -51.00 -11.56
C VAL A 98 -2.53 -51.18 -10.37
N GLY A 99 -1.95 -51.38 -9.18
CA GLY A 99 -2.72 -51.78 -8.00
C GLY A 99 -2.32 -51.14 -6.67
N ILE A 100 -1.18 -50.44 -6.60
CA ILE A 100 -0.62 -49.92 -5.34
C ILE A 100 -0.61 -48.39 -5.31
N ILE A 101 -0.03 -47.73 -6.32
CA ILE A 101 0.09 -46.26 -6.35
C ILE A 101 -1.26 -45.56 -6.52
N GLU A 102 -2.12 -46.08 -7.40
CA GLU A 102 -3.45 -45.50 -7.63
C GLU A 102 -4.37 -45.74 -6.42
N ARG A 103 -4.22 -46.89 -5.73
CA ARG A 103 -4.93 -47.17 -4.48
C ARG A 103 -4.51 -46.23 -3.35
N SER A 104 -3.21 -46.01 -3.13
CA SER A 104 -2.78 -45.12 -2.04
C SER A 104 -3.25 -43.68 -2.24
N VAL A 105 -3.25 -43.18 -3.49
CA VAL A 105 -3.74 -41.83 -3.81
C VAL A 105 -5.27 -41.73 -3.68
N VAL A 106 -6.01 -42.80 -4.00
CA VAL A 106 -7.47 -42.85 -3.83
C VAL A 106 -7.86 -43.02 -2.36
N GLU A 107 -7.20 -43.87 -1.59
CA GLU A 107 -7.43 -44.03 -0.14
C GLU A 107 -7.12 -42.73 0.62
N GLU A 108 -6.02 -42.05 0.27
CA GLU A 108 -5.69 -40.74 0.83
C GLU A 108 -6.77 -39.71 0.45
N ALA A 109 -7.20 -39.65 -0.82
CA ALA A 109 -8.26 -38.72 -1.28
C ALA A 109 -9.66 -39.03 -0.69
N GLU A 110 -9.98 -40.28 -0.38
CA GLU A 110 -11.23 -40.65 0.28
C GLU A 110 -11.19 -40.34 1.78
N LYS A 111 -10.03 -40.44 2.45
CA LYS A 111 -9.87 -40.02 3.87
C LYS A 111 -10.21 -38.53 4.08
N TYR A 112 -9.98 -37.66 3.10
CA TYR A 112 -10.33 -36.23 3.19
C TYR A 112 -11.79 -35.90 2.82
N ARG A 113 -12.62 -36.85 2.36
CA ARG A 113 -14.02 -36.57 1.96
C ARG A 113 -14.97 -36.28 3.13
N ASP A 114 -14.67 -36.81 4.31
CA ASP A 114 -15.54 -36.71 5.48
C ASP A 114 -15.12 -35.62 6.49
N LEU A 115 -14.10 -34.82 6.20
CA LEU A 115 -13.68 -33.74 7.08
C LEU A 115 -14.56 -32.49 6.90
N GLU A 116 -14.89 -31.84 8.00
CA GLU A 116 -15.40 -30.46 7.99
C GLU A 116 -14.21 -29.54 8.27
N ASP A 117 -13.92 -28.59 7.38
CA ASP A 117 -12.90 -27.56 7.58
C ASP A 117 -13.53 -26.18 7.78
N ALA A 118 -12.78 -25.27 8.39
CA ALA A 118 -13.12 -23.86 8.39
C ALA A 118 -11.89 -23.00 8.13
N ARG A 119 -12.00 -22.08 7.17
CA ARG A 119 -10.88 -21.18 6.74
C ARG A 119 -11.11 -19.76 7.24
N ILE A 120 -10.30 -19.37 8.22
CA ILE A 120 -10.52 -18.21 9.08
C ILE A 120 -9.37 -17.21 8.94
N MET A 121 -9.68 -15.96 8.57
CA MET A 121 -8.70 -14.87 8.51
C MET A 121 -8.90 -13.88 9.66
N LEU A 122 -7.87 -13.67 10.47
CA LEU A 122 -7.86 -12.69 11.57
C LEU A 122 -7.11 -11.42 11.14
N ILE A 123 -7.72 -10.27 11.41
CA ILE A 123 -7.22 -8.93 11.10
C ILE A 123 -7.10 -8.15 12.42
N ALA A 124 -5.91 -7.68 12.75
CA ALA A 124 -5.69 -6.77 13.87
C ALA A 124 -5.44 -5.33 13.41
N ASP A 125 -5.82 -4.40 14.27
CA ASP A 125 -5.51 -2.96 14.25
C ASP A 125 -5.56 -2.31 12.85
N PRO A 126 -6.70 -2.32 12.13
CA PRO A 126 -6.88 -1.50 10.93
C PRO A 126 -6.64 -0.01 11.18
N GLN A 127 -6.99 0.44 12.39
CA GLN A 127 -6.74 1.74 13.00
C GLN A 127 -6.73 2.89 11.98
N LEU A 128 -7.92 3.19 11.46
CA LEU A 128 -8.09 4.08 10.32
C LEU A 128 -7.71 5.53 10.64
N ILE A 129 -6.42 5.85 10.46
CA ILE A 129 -5.78 7.12 10.86
C ILE A 129 -6.62 8.36 10.57
N ASP A 130 -6.60 9.31 11.50
CA ASP A 130 -7.33 10.56 11.38
C ASP A 130 -6.60 11.78 11.97
N ALA A 131 -7.34 12.83 12.36
CA ALA A 131 -6.78 14.05 12.92
C ALA A 131 -6.11 13.83 14.29
N HIS A 132 -6.52 12.79 15.04
CA HIS A 132 -5.97 12.42 16.34
C HIS A 132 -4.63 11.70 16.21
N THR A 133 -4.42 10.87 15.19
CA THR A 133 -3.09 10.29 14.89
C THR A 133 -2.02 11.36 14.67
N TYR A 134 -2.40 12.50 14.09
CA TYR A 134 -1.47 13.57 13.72
C TYR A 134 -1.99 14.97 14.11
N PRO A 135 -1.99 15.32 15.41
CA PRO A 135 -2.49 16.59 15.88
C PRO A 135 -1.77 17.77 15.21
N GLY A 136 -2.54 18.76 14.75
CA GLY A 136 -2.00 19.94 14.05
C GLY A 136 -1.53 19.71 12.61
N ARG A 137 -1.62 18.48 12.05
CA ARG A 137 -1.32 18.24 10.63
C ARG A 137 -2.31 19.00 9.73
N ASN A 138 -1.78 19.69 8.71
CA ASN A 138 -2.60 20.39 7.72
C ASN A 138 -3.61 19.43 7.06
N SER A 139 -4.86 19.87 6.89
CA SER A 139 -5.97 19.04 6.39
C SER A 139 -5.73 18.42 5.00
N LEU A 140 -4.93 19.04 4.13
CA LEU A 140 -4.54 18.46 2.85
C LEU A 140 -3.57 17.28 3.03
N LEU A 141 -2.57 17.44 3.90
CA LEU A 141 -1.60 16.39 4.23
C LEU A 141 -2.26 15.24 5.00
N LEU A 142 -3.23 15.55 5.87
CA LEU A 142 -4.03 14.54 6.54
C LEU A 142 -4.85 13.74 5.53
N LYS A 143 -5.59 14.39 4.63
CA LYS A 143 -6.35 13.70 3.56
C LYS A 143 -5.46 12.84 2.66
N LEU A 144 -4.24 13.30 2.34
CA LEU A 144 -3.27 12.49 1.60
C LEU A 144 -2.76 11.28 2.41
N SER A 145 -2.55 11.45 3.72
CA SER A 145 -2.19 10.36 4.63
C SER A 145 -3.30 9.31 4.67
N GLN A 146 -4.54 9.73 4.94
CA GLN A 146 -5.73 8.88 4.94
C GLN A 146 -5.90 8.16 3.61
N HIS A 147 -5.86 8.87 2.48
CA HIS A 147 -5.93 8.26 1.14
C HIS A 147 -4.87 7.17 0.95
N THR A 148 -3.65 7.41 1.40
CA THR A 148 -2.52 6.47 1.23
C THR A 148 -2.75 5.19 2.03
N VAL A 149 -3.08 5.31 3.32
CA VAL A 149 -3.34 4.17 4.21
C VAL A 149 -4.60 3.41 3.78
N ASP A 150 -5.70 4.10 3.51
CA ASP A 150 -6.96 3.51 3.04
C ASP A 150 -6.76 2.71 1.74
N THR A 151 -6.02 3.27 0.77
CA THR A 151 -5.75 2.60 -0.50
C THR A 151 -4.87 1.38 -0.31
N TYR A 152 -3.86 1.45 0.57
CA TYR A 152 -2.99 0.33 0.92
C TYR A 152 -3.77 -0.83 1.57
N ILE A 153 -4.53 -0.56 2.62
CA ILE A 153 -5.32 -1.57 3.33
C ILE A 153 -6.33 -2.18 2.35
N LYS A 154 -7.10 -1.34 1.64
CA LYS A 154 -8.15 -1.79 0.73
C LYS A 154 -7.64 -2.65 -0.42
N LYS A 155 -6.52 -2.29 -1.07
CA LYS A 155 -5.99 -3.08 -2.20
C LYS A 155 -5.42 -4.43 -1.74
N SER A 156 -4.85 -4.46 -0.53
CA SER A 156 -4.31 -5.68 0.07
C SER A 156 -5.44 -6.61 0.52
N TYR A 157 -6.41 -6.09 1.27
CA TYR A 157 -7.64 -6.82 1.64
C TYR A 157 -8.37 -7.38 0.42
N ASN A 158 -8.64 -6.56 -0.61
CA ASN A 158 -9.28 -7.01 -1.86
C ASN A 158 -8.49 -8.14 -2.56
N ALA A 159 -7.16 -8.15 -2.46
CA ALA A 159 -6.32 -9.19 -3.07
C ALA A 159 -6.38 -10.49 -2.26
N LEU A 160 -6.30 -10.41 -0.93
CA LEU A 160 -6.49 -11.55 -0.01
C LEU A 160 -7.86 -12.19 -0.23
N MET A 161 -8.94 -11.39 -0.20
CA MET A 161 -10.30 -11.88 -0.40
C MET A 161 -10.51 -12.61 -1.73
N LYS A 162 -9.82 -12.16 -2.79
CA LYS A 162 -9.90 -12.76 -4.12
C LYS A 162 -9.07 -14.04 -4.28
N TYR A 163 -8.01 -14.21 -3.49
CA TYR A 163 -7.08 -15.33 -3.63
C TYR A 163 -7.30 -16.44 -2.60
N LEU A 164 -7.57 -16.06 -1.35
CA LEU A 164 -7.73 -16.99 -0.24
C LEU A 164 -9.17 -17.45 -0.04
N GLU A 165 -10.17 -16.65 -0.46
CA GLU A 165 -11.60 -16.94 -0.29
C GLU A 165 -11.97 -17.46 1.13
N PRO A 166 -11.65 -16.68 2.19
CA PRO A 166 -11.92 -17.06 3.58
C PRO A 166 -13.43 -17.13 3.85
N GLU A 167 -13.83 -18.04 4.75
CA GLU A 167 -15.24 -18.25 5.13
C GLU A 167 -15.65 -17.40 6.32
N HIS A 168 -14.71 -17.18 7.25
CA HIS A 168 -14.89 -16.31 8.40
C HIS A 168 -13.75 -15.29 8.49
N ILE A 169 -14.11 -14.05 8.82
CA ILE A 169 -13.16 -12.96 9.00
C ILE A 169 -13.41 -12.32 10.35
N PHE A 170 -12.38 -12.27 11.17
CA PHE A 170 -12.41 -11.70 12.52
C PHE A 170 -11.57 -10.44 12.57
N PHE A 171 -12.10 -9.39 13.18
CA PHE A 171 -11.35 -8.18 13.52
C PHE A 171 -11.11 -8.13 15.03
N LEU A 172 -9.85 -7.95 15.43
CA LEU A 172 -9.38 -8.01 16.81
C LEU A 172 -9.20 -6.60 17.41
N GLY A 173 -10.25 -5.78 17.33
CA GLY A 173 -10.26 -4.40 17.85
C GLY A 173 -9.53 -3.37 16.97
N ASP A 174 -9.47 -2.16 17.52
CA ASP A 174 -8.97 -0.91 16.93
C ASP A 174 -9.34 -0.73 15.46
N LEU A 175 -10.65 -0.81 15.22
CA LEU A 175 -11.25 -0.60 13.90
C LEU A 175 -11.06 0.86 13.45
N LEU A 176 -11.17 1.80 14.39
CA LEU A 176 -11.10 3.24 14.17
C LEU A 176 -10.03 3.87 15.08
N ASP A 177 -9.23 4.81 14.56
CA ASP A 177 -8.17 5.47 15.34
C ASP A 177 -8.67 6.39 16.47
N ASN A 178 -9.94 6.83 16.41
CA ASN A 178 -10.59 7.48 17.54
C ASN A 178 -12.10 7.22 17.59
N GLY A 179 -12.51 5.97 17.81
CA GLY A 179 -13.87 5.65 18.24
C GLY A 179 -14.19 6.19 19.65
N ARG A 180 -13.17 6.19 20.53
CA ARG A 180 -13.31 6.43 21.98
C ARG A 180 -13.68 7.87 22.39
N GLU A 181 -13.24 8.90 21.68
CA GLU A 181 -13.51 10.31 22.00
C GLU A 181 -14.33 11.02 20.90
N SER A 182 -14.68 10.35 19.80
CA SER A 182 -15.38 11.00 18.68
C SER A 182 -16.87 11.26 18.95
N GLU A 183 -17.34 12.42 18.49
CA GLU A 183 -18.77 12.73 18.39
C GLU A 183 -19.49 11.79 17.39
N ASP A 184 -20.79 11.54 17.60
CA ASP A 184 -21.56 10.55 16.86
C ASP A 184 -21.53 10.79 15.33
N GLY A 185 -21.60 12.05 14.89
CA GLY A 185 -21.51 12.41 13.47
C GLY A 185 -20.14 12.11 12.86
N TYR A 186 -19.06 12.26 13.63
CA TYR A 186 -17.71 11.94 13.19
C TYR A 186 -17.48 10.42 13.17
N PHE A 187 -17.87 9.73 14.24
CA PHE A 187 -17.85 8.28 14.35
C PHE A 187 -18.54 7.63 13.14
N GLN A 188 -19.78 8.05 12.83
CA GLN A 188 -20.52 7.54 11.66
C GLN A 188 -19.84 7.84 10.31
N SER A 189 -18.98 8.86 10.21
CA SER A 189 -18.16 9.09 9.02
C SER A 189 -16.99 8.09 8.91
N GLN A 190 -16.36 7.74 10.03
CA GLN A 190 -15.29 6.73 10.07
C GLN A 190 -15.84 5.31 9.87
N VAL A 191 -17.01 4.99 10.42
CA VAL A 191 -17.72 3.71 10.15
C VAL A 191 -18.03 3.55 8.65
N LYS A 192 -18.45 4.63 7.96
CA LYS A 192 -18.66 4.62 6.50
C LYS A 192 -17.36 4.42 5.72
N ARG A 193 -16.24 4.97 6.21
CA ARG A 193 -14.89 4.76 5.65
C ARG A 193 -14.43 3.31 5.83
N PHE A 194 -14.59 2.75 7.03
CA PHE A 194 -14.34 1.34 7.34
C PHE A 194 -15.11 0.40 6.40
N LYS A 195 -16.45 0.54 6.32
CA LYS A 195 -17.32 -0.28 5.44
C LYS A 195 -17.04 -0.10 3.93
N LYS A 196 -16.32 0.95 3.53
CA LYS A 196 -15.87 1.19 2.14
C LYS A 196 -14.51 0.53 1.82
N ILE A 197 -13.67 0.35 2.83
CA ILE A 197 -12.38 -0.37 2.76
C ILE A 197 -12.67 -1.87 2.85
N PHE A 198 -13.28 -2.30 3.95
CA PHE A 198 -13.71 -3.66 4.21
C PHE A 198 -15.15 -3.86 3.72
N LYS A 199 -15.31 -3.97 2.40
CA LYS A 199 -16.61 -4.30 1.79
C LYS A 199 -17.01 -5.71 2.24
N LYS A 200 -18.20 -5.84 2.85
CA LYS A 200 -18.83 -7.13 3.17
C LYS A 200 -19.64 -7.61 1.96
N HIS A 201 -19.40 -8.84 1.52
CA HIS A 201 -20.19 -9.54 0.51
C HIS A 201 -20.94 -10.69 1.21
N GLU A 202 -22.18 -10.43 1.62
CA GLU A 202 -22.91 -11.27 2.60
C GLU A 202 -23.23 -12.68 2.11
N SER A 203 -23.12 -12.94 0.81
CA SER A 203 -23.29 -14.25 0.17
C SER A 203 -22.03 -15.12 0.16
N THR A 204 -20.90 -14.64 0.68
CA THR A 204 -19.59 -15.28 0.47
C THR A 204 -18.84 -15.62 1.77
N TYR A 205 -19.05 -14.86 2.85
CA TYR A 205 -18.35 -15.08 4.12
C TYR A 205 -19.05 -14.38 5.30
N THR A 206 -18.71 -14.83 6.52
CA THR A 206 -19.14 -14.23 7.78
C THR A 206 -18.13 -13.20 8.28
N PHE A 207 -18.62 -12.07 8.79
CA PHE A 207 -17.81 -10.97 9.31
C PHE A 207 -18.05 -10.81 10.81
N HIS A 208 -16.99 -10.88 11.61
CA HIS A 208 -17.00 -10.68 13.06
C HIS A 208 -16.19 -9.43 13.40
N THR A 209 -16.86 -8.35 13.77
CA THR A 209 -16.25 -7.02 14.03
C THR A 209 -16.42 -6.56 15.48
N ASN A 210 -16.86 -7.45 16.36
CA ASN A 210 -17.42 -7.11 17.66
C ASN A 210 -16.40 -7.08 18.81
N VAL A 211 -15.14 -7.50 18.59
CA VAL A 211 -14.07 -7.29 19.59
C VAL A 211 -13.73 -5.80 19.63
N PRO A 212 -13.92 -5.10 20.77
CA PRO A 212 -13.61 -3.68 20.87
C PRO A 212 -12.13 -3.47 21.21
N GLY A 213 -11.50 -2.47 20.60
CA GLY A 213 -10.17 -2.02 21.02
C GLY A 213 -10.17 -0.75 21.87
N ASN A 214 -8.99 -0.37 22.38
CA ASN A 214 -8.89 0.80 23.24
C ASN A 214 -9.04 2.12 22.47
N HIS A 215 -8.70 2.20 21.18
CA HIS A 215 -9.05 3.33 20.32
C HIS A 215 -10.53 3.36 19.94
N ASP A 216 -11.24 2.22 20.02
CA ASP A 216 -12.68 2.17 19.75
C ASP A 216 -13.54 2.67 20.94
N ILE A 217 -13.20 2.32 22.20
CA ILE A 217 -14.08 2.60 23.36
C ILE A 217 -13.42 3.27 24.59
N GLY A 218 -12.09 3.35 24.66
CA GLY A 218 -11.31 3.79 25.83
C GLY A 218 -10.61 2.60 26.51
N PHE A 219 -10.01 2.76 27.69
CA PHE A 219 -9.44 1.62 28.43
C PHE A 219 -9.73 1.69 29.94
N GLY A 220 -10.14 0.56 30.51
CA GLY A 220 -10.50 0.41 31.93
C GLY A 220 -11.45 1.50 32.41
N ASP A 221 -11.09 2.14 33.52
CA ASP A 221 -11.86 3.23 34.14
C ASP A 221 -12.13 4.44 33.21
N ASN A 222 -11.43 4.55 32.08
CA ASN A 222 -11.61 5.64 31.10
C ASN A 222 -12.49 5.24 29.90
N VAL A 223 -13.08 4.03 29.90
CA VAL A 223 -14.11 3.65 28.92
C VAL A 223 -15.35 4.50 29.13
N ILE A 224 -15.82 5.12 28.05
CA ILE A 224 -17.04 5.94 28.08
C ILE A 224 -18.22 5.04 27.73
N VAL A 225 -19.09 4.75 28.71
CA VAL A 225 -20.27 3.87 28.60
C VAL A 225 -21.09 4.14 27.33
N LYS A 226 -21.37 5.41 27.01
CA LYS A 226 -22.07 5.80 25.76
C LYS A 226 -21.35 5.29 24.51
N ASN A 227 -20.02 5.42 24.45
CA ASN A 227 -19.23 5.10 23.27
C ASN A 227 -19.02 3.58 23.15
N ARG A 228 -18.89 2.86 24.28
CA ARG A 228 -18.99 1.40 24.37
C ARG A 228 -20.30 0.88 23.79
N ASP A 229 -21.43 1.39 24.27
CA ASP A 229 -22.75 0.93 23.82
C ASP A 229 -23.01 1.31 22.34
N ARG A 230 -22.53 2.48 21.89
CA ARG A 230 -22.51 2.88 20.46
C ARG A 230 -21.67 1.96 19.58
N PHE A 231 -20.54 1.46 20.08
CA PHE A 231 -19.72 0.46 19.37
C PHE A 231 -20.49 -0.86 19.23
N GLU A 232 -21.06 -1.35 20.33
CA GLU A 232 -21.88 -2.59 20.35
C GLU A 232 -23.06 -2.53 19.38
N GLU A 233 -23.80 -1.41 19.34
CA GLU A 233 -24.87 -1.16 18.36
C GLU A 233 -24.39 -1.13 16.89
N THR A 234 -23.12 -0.78 16.65
CA THR A 234 -22.58 -0.55 15.30
C THR A 234 -21.86 -1.77 14.73
N PHE A 235 -21.20 -2.56 15.58
CA PHE A 235 -20.27 -3.62 15.21
C PHE A 235 -20.61 -5.01 15.77
N GLY A 236 -21.57 -5.10 16.71
CA GLY A 236 -22.09 -6.35 17.27
C GLY A 236 -21.83 -6.50 18.78
N GLN A 237 -22.47 -7.50 19.39
CA GLN A 237 -22.34 -7.82 20.83
C GLN A 237 -20.89 -8.18 21.17
N MET A 238 -20.28 -7.41 22.08
CA MET A 238 -18.82 -7.49 22.31
C MET A 238 -18.41 -8.72 23.13
N ASN A 239 -19.29 -9.14 24.03
CA ASN A 239 -19.13 -10.32 24.87
C ASN A 239 -20.05 -11.42 24.34
N THR A 240 -19.51 -12.33 23.52
CA THR A 240 -20.31 -13.33 22.80
C THR A 240 -19.58 -14.65 22.64
N ARG A 241 -20.38 -15.72 22.51
CA ARG A 241 -19.94 -17.12 22.39
C ARG A 241 -20.69 -17.75 21.22
N PHE A 242 -19.97 -18.35 20.29
CA PHE A 242 -20.53 -19.05 19.14
C PHE A 242 -19.61 -20.19 18.68
N THR A 243 -20.07 -21.01 17.74
CA THR A 243 -19.34 -22.19 17.27
C THR A 243 -19.09 -22.13 15.78
N ILE A 244 -17.90 -22.53 15.34
CA ILE A 244 -17.52 -22.81 13.95
C ILE A 244 -16.74 -24.13 13.97
N CYS A 245 -17.10 -25.11 13.12
CA CYS A 245 -16.38 -26.39 12.99
C CYS A 245 -16.17 -27.10 14.36
N GLU A 246 -17.24 -27.19 15.16
CA GLU A 246 -17.24 -27.69 16.55
C GLU A 246 -16.27 -27.00 17.55
N VAL A 247 -15.57 -25.93 17.15
CA VAL A 247 -14.76 -25.07 18.03
C VAL A 247 -15.60 -23.92 18.55
N GLU A 248 -15.50 -23.65 19.85
CA GLU A 248 -16.14 -22.51 20.50
C GLU A 248 -15.27 -21.26 20.42
N PHE A 249 -15.79 -20.21 19.79
CA PHE A 249 -15.19 -18.89 19.78
C PHE A 249 -15.82 -18.03 20.88
N VAL A 250 -14.97 -17.46 21.74
CA VAL A 250 -15.36 -16.52 22.78
C VAL A 250 -14.72 -15.17 22.46
N ALA A 251 -15.51 -14.20 22.00
CA ALA A 251 -15.08 -12.82 21.84
C ALA A 251 -15.43 -12.03 23.11
N MET A 252 -14.48 -11.23 23.60
CA MET A 252 -14.58 -10.64 24.93
C MET A 252 -14.12 -9.17 24.98
N ASP A 253 -14.88 -8.34 25.68
CA ASP A 253 -14.54 -6.95 26.00
C ASP A 253 -13.61 -6.90 27.24
N THR A 254 -12.37 -7.34 27.07
CA THR A 254 -11.32 -7.28 28.11
C THR A 254 -10.95 -5.85 28.49
N VAL A 255 -11.24 -4.90 27.60
CA VAL A 255 -10.98 -3.46 27.73
C VAL A 255 -11.92 -2.81 28.76
N SER A 256 -13.23 -3.08 28.70
CA SER A 256 -14.18 -2.70 29.75
C SER A 256 -14.04 -3.55 31.01
N LEU A 257 -13.68 -4.83 30.89
CA LEU A 257 -13.45 -5.70 32.04
C LEU A 257 -12.28 -5.21 32.92
N SER A 258 -11.29 -4.53 32.34
CA SER A 258 -10.16 -3.92 33.04
C SER A 258 -10.52 -2.65 33.86
N SER A 259 -11.80 -2.31 33.96
CA SER A 259 -12.31 -1.19 34.77
C SER A 259 -12.63 -1.63 36.19
N ASP A 260 -12.36 -0.79 37.20
CA ASP A 260 -12.86 -0.99 38.57
C ASP A 260 -14.32 -0.50 38.70
N LYS A 261 -14.75 0.40 37.80
CA LYS A 261 -16.15 0.91 37.76
C LYS A 261 -17.14 -0.15 37.29
N LYS A 262 -18.16 -0.41 38.11
CA LYS A 262 -19.19 -1.42 37.85
C LYS A 262 -19.98 -1.14 36.56
N GLU A 263 -20.38 0.11 36.32
CA GLU A 263 -21.16 0.50 35.14
C GLU A 263 -20.43 0.26 33.80
N VAL A 264 -19.10 0.15 33.86
CA VAL A 264 -18.24 -0.21 32.73
C VAL A 264 -18.09 -1.73 32.62
N ASN A 265 -17.66 -2.41 33.71
CA ASN A 265 -17.26 -3.81 33.65
C ASN A 265 -18.41 -4.84 33.75
N GLU A 266 -19.59 -4.47 34.28
CA GLU A 266 -20.63 -5.44 34.67
C GLU A 266 -21.11 -6.34 33.52
N LYS A 267 -21.20 -5.82 32.28
CA LYS A 267 -21.53 -6.63 31.08
C LYS A 267 -20.49 -7.73 30.84
N ALA A 268 -19.20 -7.37 30.86
CA ALA A 268 -18.10 -8.30 30.56
C ALA A 268 -17.85 -9.28 31.73
N PHE A 269 -17.97 -8.80 32.97
CA PHE A 269 -17.82 -9.61 34.18
C PHE A 269 -18.91 -10.69 34.28
N ASN A 270 -20.18 -10.30 34.08
CA ASN A 270 -21.30 -11.26 34.11
C ASN A 270 -21.20 -12.30 32.98
N PHE A 271 -20.65 -11.92 31.82
CA PHE A 271 -20.38 -12.86 30.74
C PHE A 271 -19.25 -13.84 31.08
N LEU A 272 -18.15 -13.37 31.67
CA LEU A 272 -17.05 -14.21 32.15
C LEU A 272 -17.54 -15.25 33.17
N ASP A 273 -18.31 -14.80 34.17
CA ASP A 273 -18.90 -15.67 35.19
C ASP A 273 -19.92 -16.65 34.60
N HIS A 274 -20.64 -16.28 33.54
CA HIS A 274 -21.54 -17.19 32.84
C HIS A 274 -20.77 -18.27 32.07
N VAL A 275 -19.72 -17.91 31.32
CA VAL A 275 -18.89 -18.87 30.59
C VAL A 275 -18.21 -19.86 31.55
N ALA A 276 -17.76 -19.39 32.73
CA ALA A 276 -17.18 -20.23 33.78
C ALA A 276 -18.14 -21.29 34.37
N GLN A 277 -19.45 -21.10 34.21
CA GLN A 277 -20.48 -22.04 34.68
C GLN A 277 -20.88 -23.07 33.62
N LEU A 278 -20.46 -22.88 32.36
CA LEU A 278 -20.75 -23.80 31.27
C LEU A 278 -19.67 -24.89 31.18
N PRO A 279 -20.03 -26.18 31.03
CA PRO A 279 -19.04 -27.23 30.81
C PRO A 279 -18.28 -26.95 29.51
N LYS A 280 -16.95 -27.08 29.55
CA LYS A 280 -16.10 -27.03 28.35
C LYS A 280 -16.21 -28.36 27.60
N GLU A 281 -17.25 -28.47 26.77
CA GLU A 281 -17.50 -29.67 25.94
C GLU A 281 -16.66 -29.70 24.65
N ARG A 282 -16.04 -28.57 24.28
CA ARG A 282 -15.40 -28.33 22.97
C ARG A 282 -14.10 -27.55 23.14
N PRO A 283 -13.15 -27.64 22.20
CA PRO A 283 -12.02 -26.73 22.13
C PRO A 283 -12.49 -25.27 22.02
N ARG A 284 -11.79 -24.35 22.69
CA ARG A 284 -12.21 -22.96 22.86
C ARG A 284 -11.11 -21.99 22.44
N ILE A 285 -11.44 -21.08 21.52
CA ILE A 285 -10.58 -19.99 21.07
C ILE A 285 -11.09 -18.68 21.68
N LEU A 286 -10.24 -18.04 22.48
CA LEU A 286 -10.51 -16.72 23.04
C LEU A 286 -10.00 -15.62 22.09
N LEU A 287 -10.84 -14.61 21.87
CA LEU A 287 -10.51 -13.43 21.05
C LEU A 287 -10.57 -12.19 21.92
N THR A 288 -9.45 -11.47 21.98
CA THR A 288 -9.30 -10.21 22.70
C THR A 288 -8.73 -9.15 21.76
N HIS A 289 -8.73 -7.89 22.20
CA HIS A 289 -7.91 -6.87 21.57
C HIS A 289 -6.57 -6.76 22.30
N VAL A 290 -6.56 -6.20 23.52
CA VAL A 290 -5.35 -6.12 24.34
C VAL A 290 -4.91 -7.54 24.76
N PRO A 291 -3.63 -7.93 24.54
CA PRO A 291 -3.12 -9.25 24.89
C PRO A 291 -3.19 -9.54 26.39
N LEU A 292 -3.17 -10.82 26.76
CA LEU A 292 -3.03 -11.19 28.17
C LEU A 292 -1.61 -10.93 28.71
N TYR A 293 -1.53 -10.78 30.04
CA TYR A 293 -0.27 -10.59 30.76
C TYR A 293 0.76 -11.67 30.41
N ARG A 294 2.00 -11.23 30.19
CA ARG A 294 3.15 -12.09 29.89
C ARG A 294 4.41 -11.45 30.47
N ASP A 295 5.30 -12.27 31.01
CA ASP A 295 6.61 -11.82 31.49
C ASP A 295 7.55 -11.65 30.28
N PRO A 296 7.97 -10.41 29.92
CA PRO A 296 8.83 -10.18 28.76
C PRO A 296 10.26 -10.70 28.95
N GLU A 297 10.71 -11.04 30.15
CA GLU A 297 12.02 -11.66 30.38
C GLU A 297 12.00 -13.16 30.06
N VAL A 298 10.88 -13.84 30.35
CA VAL A 298 10.71 -15.30 30.20
C VAL A 298 9.98 -15.68 28.90
N GLN A 299 8.85 -15.05 28.61
CA GLN A 299 7.97 -15.36 27.47
C GLN A 299 8.33 -14.48 26.26
N LYS A 300 9.39 -14.86 25.54
CA LYS A 300 9.81 -14.15 24.31
C LYS A 300 8.89 -14.52 23.12
N CYS A 301 8.43 -13.48 22.41
CA CYS A 301 7.47 -13.49 21.29
C CYS A 301 7.79 -14.33 20.02
N GLY A 302 8.84 -15.13 20.02
CA GLY A 302 9.30 -15.85 18.82
C GLY A 302 9.97 -14.97 17.75
N PRO A 303 10.42 -15.58 16.64
CA PRO A 303 11.29 -14.94 15.64
C PRO A 303 10.57 -14.07 14.59
N LEU A 304 9.23 -14.06 14.58
CA LEU A 304 8.42 -13.32 13.59
C LEU A 304 8.10 -11.88 14.02
N ARG A 305 8.47 -11.50 15.25
CA ARG A 305 8.41 -10.13 15.76
C ARG A 305 9.48 -9.25 15.09
N GLU A 306 9.14 -8.02 14.72
CA GLU A 306 10.12 -7.06 14.20
C GLU A 306 10.92 -6.36 15.31
N SER A 307 10.23 -6.02 16.39
CA SER A 307 10.78 -5.34 17.57
C SER A 307 11.58 -6.32 18.44
N ALA A 308 12.71 -5.86 18.99
CA ALA A 308 13.60 -6.73 19.76
C ALA A 308 12.92 -7.45 20.93
N GLU A 309 12.00 -6.77 21.64
CA GLU A 309 11.27 -7.31 22.78
C GLU A 309 9.84 -6.77 22.83
N PHE A 310 8.95 -7.49 23.50
CA PHE A 310 7.68 -6.98 23.98
C PHE A 310 7.90 -6.17 25.26
N LYS A 311 7.10 -5.11 25.47
CA LYS A 311 7.28 -4.20 26.60
C LYS A 311 5.97 -3.99 27.33
N LEU A 312 5.95 -4.37 28.60
CA LEU A 312 4.88 -3.96 29.51
C LEU A 312 4.95 -2.44 29.71
N GLY A 313 3.80 -1.79 29.63
CA GLY A 313 3.65 -0.34 29.71
C GLY A 313 2.19 0.06 29.78
N SER A 314 1.92 1.24 30.31
CA SER A 314 0.59 1.83 30.38
C SER A 314 0.65 3.35 30.35
N GLY A 315 -0.47 3.98 30.01
CA GLY A 315 -0.60 5.42 30.01
C GLY A 315 -2.06 5.85 29.87
N TYR A 316 -2.27 7.05 29.31
CA TYR A 316 -3.63 7.55 29.11
C TYR A 316 -4.35 6.72 28.03
N GLN A 317 -5.38 5.97 28.45
CA GLN A 317 -6.25 5.14 27.61
C GLN A 317 -5.53 4.03 26.80
N TYR A 318 -4.38 3.54 27.27
CA TYR A 318 -3.74 2.33 26.74
C TYR A 318 -2.99 1.57 27.84
N GLN A 319 -2.87 0.26 27.66
CA GLN A 319 -2.03 -0.61 28.47
C GLN A 319 -1.69 -1.83 27.62
N ASN A 320 -0.40 -2.08 27.41
CA ASN A 320 0.10 -3.02 26.39
C ASN A 320 -0.23 -4.51 26.67
N ALA A 321 -0.80 -4.83 27.83
CA ALA A 321 -1.31 -6.14 28.21
C ALA A 321 -2.35 -6.01 29.33
N ILE A 322 -3.36 -6.85 29.37
CA ILE A 322 -4.27 -7.00 30.52
C ILE A 322 -3.45 -7.27 31.79
N ASN A 323 -3.90 -6.80 32.95
CA ASN A 323 -3.14 -7.00 34.19
C ASN A 323 -3.04 -8.49 34.56
N GLU A 324 -1.98 -8.87 35.29
CA GLU A 324 -1.67 -10.25 35.65
C GLU A 324 -2.86 -10.98 36.30
N LYS A 325 -3.39 -10.43 37.39
CA LYS A 325 -4.52 -11.03 38.13
C LYS A 325 -5.74 -11.29 37.23
N LEU A 326 -6.11 -10.33 36.40
CA LEU A 326 -7.26 -10.45 35.51
C LEU A 326 -6.97 -11.44 34.36
N SER A 327 -5.73 -11.51 33.89
CA SER A 327 -5.31 -12.50 32.89
C SER A 327 -5.41 -13.92 33.45
N SER A 328 -4.92 -14.17 34.67
CA SER A 328 -5.11 -15.43 35.39
C SER A 328 -6.59 -15.78 35.57
N GLU A 329 -7.42 -14.81 35.98
CA GLU A 329 -8.87 -15.02 36.15
C GLU A 329 -9.56 -15.37 34.82
N ILE A 330 -9.20 -14.71 33.71
CA ILE A 330 -9.67 -15.04 32.36
C ILE A 330 -9.23 -16.46 31.97
N LEU A 331 -7.95 -16.80 32.11
CA LEU A 331 -7.42 -18.13 31.77
C LEU A 331 -8.12 -19.25 32.57
N GLN A 332 -8.36 -19.04 33.86
CA GLN A 332 -9.00 -20.02 34.75
C GLN A 332 -10.51 -20.18 34.51
N LYS A 333 -11.22 -19.11 34.12
CA LYS A 333 -12.68 -19.14 33.87
C LYS A 333 -13.04 -19.50 32.43
N ILE A 334 -12.22 -19.09 31.47
CA ILE A 334 -12.40 -19.39 30.04
C ILE A 334 -11.76 -20.73 29.68
N GLU A 335 -10.69 -21.18 30.34
CA GLU A 335 -9.93 -22.39 29.95
C GLU A 335 -9.64 -22.48 28.43
N PRO A 336 -9.12 -21.43 27.77
CA PRO A 336 -8.94 -21.44 26.31
C PRO A 336 -7.83 -22.41 25.88
N ASP A 337 -7.99 -23.05 24.72
CA ASP A 337 -6.96 -23.87 24.07
C ASP A 337 -6.04 -23.01 23.18
N MET A 338 -6.57 -21.88 22.69
CA MET A 338 -5.82 -20.88 21.95
C MET A 338 -6.39 -19.47 22.18
N ILE A 339 -5.55 -18.45 22.06
CA ILE A 339 -5.93 -17.04 22.15
C ILE A 339 -5.40 -16.27 20.93
N PHE A 340 -6.20 -15.36 20.39
CA PHE A 340 -5.73 -14.33 19.45
C PHE A 340 -6.00 -12.92 20.00
N SER A 341 -5.01 -12.04 19.88
CA SER A 341 -5.07 -10.63 20.31
C SER A 341 -4.60 -9.66 19.21
N GLY A 342 -4.75 -8.35 19.42
CA GLY A 342 -4.15 -7.23 18.65
C GLY A 342 -3.35 -6.31 19.58
N ASP A 343 -3.57 -4.98 19.48
CA ASP A 343 -3.03 -3.88 20.33
C ASP A 343 -1.52 -3.61 20.21
N ASP A 344 -0.65 -4.62 20.33
CA ASP A 344 0.82 -4.41 20.27
C ASP A 344 1.33 -4.16 18.83
N HIS A 345 0.46 -4.27 17.83
CA HIS A 345 0.68 -4.11 16.38
C HIS A 345 1.71 -5.06 15.73
N ASP A 346 2.66 -5.57 16.50
CA ASP A 346 3.72 -6.48 16.08
C ASP A 346 3.41 -7.92 16.50
N TYR A 347 4.01 -8.89 15.83
CA TYR A 347 3.72 -10.29 16.10
C TYR A 347 4.25 -10.70 17.49
N CYS A 348 3.49 -11.52 18.21
CA CYS A 348 3.99 -12.20 19.40
C CYS A 348 3.33 -13.56 19.57
N ASP A 349 4.12 -14.63 19.58
CA ASP A 349 3.67 -15.99 19.89
C ASP A 349 4.26 -16.41 21.24
N VAL A 350 3.39 -16.68 22.21
CA VAL A 350 3.75 -17.09 23.58
C VAL A 350 2.86 -18.22 24.06
N THR A 351 3.33 -18.98 25.04
CA THR A 351 2.51 -19.93 25.78
C THR A 351 2.38 -19.46 27.22
N HIS A 352 1.14 -19.40 27.71
CA HIS A 352 0.81 -19.11 29.10
C HIS A 352 1.08 -20.33 29.98
N VAL A 353 1.76 -20.12 31.11
CA VAL A 353 2.03 -21.21 32.07
C VAL A 353 0.73 -21.69 32.71
N GLU A 354 -0.15 -20.75 33.05
CA GLU A 354 -1.54 -21.03 33.41
C GLU A 354 -2.30 -21.52 32.16
N GLY A 355 -3.01 -22.65 32.29
CA GLY A 355 -3.75 -23.29 31.19
C GLY A 355 -2.89 -24.03 30.15
N ARG A 356 -1.59 -23.73 30.01
CA ARG A 356 -0.74 -24.17 28.88
C ARG A 356 -1.26 -23.67 27.52
N THR A 357 -1.93 -22.52 27.51
CA THR A 357 -2.59 -21.95 26.34
C THR A 357 -1.61 -21.18 25.47
N ARG A 358 -1.64 -21.39 24.15
CA ARG A 358 -0.90 -20.55 23.18
C ARG A 358 -1.68 -19.27 22.88
N GLU A 359 -1.03 -18.12 22.98
CA GLU A 359 -1.55 -16.83 22.54
C GLU A 359 -0.73 -16.28 21.38
N ILE A 360 -1.40 -15.89 20.30
CA ILE A 360 -0.82 -15.16 19.18
C ILE A 360 -1.40 -13.74 19.17
N THR A 361 -0.55 -12.77 19.46
CA THR A 361 -0.82 -11.37 19.12
C THR A 361 -0.62 -11.19 17.62
N VAL A 362 -1.73 -10.95 16.94
CA VAL A 362 -1.82 -10.80 15.49
C VAL A 362 -1.26 -9.44 15.08
N LYS A 363 -0.41 -9.46 14.07
CA LYS A 363 0.24 -8.27 13.53
C LYS A 363 -0.77 -7.36 12.82
N SER A 364 -0.61 -6.05 12.96
CA SER A 364 -1.50 -5.06 12.35
C SER A 364 -1.53 -5.18 10.82
N ILE A 365 -2.73 -5.04 10.24
CA ILE A 365 -2.93 -4.91 8.79
C ILE A 365 -2.50 -3.54 8.25
N SER A 366 -2.33 -2.55 9.13
CA SER A 366 -2.16 -1.14 8.79
C SER A 366 -0.70 -0.74 8.63
N MET A 367 -0.38 -0.09 7.50
CA MET A 367 0.96 0.46 7.23
C MET A 367 1.36 1.67 8.10
N ALA A 368 0.49 2.10 9.03
CA ALA A 368 0.69 3.30 9.83
C ALA A 368 1.07 3.00 11.31
N MET A 369 1.12 1.74 11.69
CA MET A 369 1.17 1.28 13.10
C MET A 369 2.59 0.98 13.62
N GLY A 370 3.61 1.62 13.04
CA GLY A 370 5.01 1.52 13.50
C GLY A 370 5.77 0.26 13.05
N ILE A 371 5.11 -0.65 12.33
CA ILE A 371 5.68 -1.89 11.78
C ILE A 371 6.10 -1.76 10.31
N SER A 372 7.08 -2.55 9.88
CA SER A 372 7.61 -2.56 8.50
C SER A 372 6.92 -3.58 7.60
N TYR A 373 6.33 -4.65 8.17
CA TYR A 373 5.73 -5.75 7.41
C TYR A 373 4.30 -6.07 7.88
N PRO A 374 3.29 -5.23 7.57
CA PRO A 374 1.89 -5.51 7.93
C PRO A 374 1.43 -6.87 7.40
N ALA A 375 0.52 -7.52 8.13
CA ALA A 375 0.09 -8.88 7.85
C ALA A 375 -1.38 -9.13 8.26
N VAL A 376 -1.86 -10.35 8.00
CA VAL A 376 -3.04 -10.96 8.61
C VAL A 376 -2.66 -12.35 9.13
N GLN A 377 -3.41 -12.91 10.08
CA GLN A 377 -3.21 -14.29 10.53
C GLN A 377 -4.22 -15.21 9.86
N LEU A 378 -3.77 -16.33 9.32
CA LEU A 378 -4.62 -17.38 8.76
C LEU A 378 -4.74 -18.52 9.77
N LEU A 379 -5.94 -19.07 9.92
CA LEU A 379 -6.25 -20.20 10.78
C LEU A 379 -7.11 -21.19 9.98
N THR A 380 -6.69 -22.45 9.97
CA THR A 380 -7.47 -23.55 9.43
C THR A 380 -7.85 -24.48 10.57
N LEU A 381 -9.16 -24.73 10.71
CA LEU A 381 -9.70 -25.75 11.60
C LEU A 381 -10.10 -26.97 10.77
N VAL A 382 -9.93 -28.17 11.33
CA VAL A 382 -10.38 -29.45 10.76
C VAL A 382 -10.98 -30.30 11.86
N LEU A 383 -12.25 -30.70 11.71
CA LEU A 383 -12.92 -31.67 12.57
C LEU A 383 -12.76 -33.08 11.99
N GLU A 384 -12.14 -33.98 12.75
CA GLU A 384 -12.14 -35.41 12.47
C GLU A 384 -13.41 -36.05 13.05
N LYS A 385 -14.40 -36.33 12.19
CA LYS A 385 -15.75 -36.77 12.60
C LYS A 385 -15.77 -38.12 13.35
N GLU A 386 -14.80 -39.00 13.12
CA GLU A 386 -14.74 -40.32 13.77
C GLU A 386 -14.27 -40.25 15.22
N SER A 387 -13.29 -39.39 15.51
CA SER A 387 -12.72 -39.19 16.85
C SER A 387 -13.39 -38.04 17.62
N ASN A 388 -14.15 -37.20 16.92
CA ASN A 388 -14.68 -35.92 17.39
C ASN A 388 -13.59 -34.99 17.95
N GLN A 389 -12.39 -35.06 17.38
CA GLN A 389 -11.27 -34.17 17.71
C GLN A 389 -11.17 -33.05 16.67
N VAL A 390 -10.94 -31.83 17.16
CA VAL A 390 -10.63 -30.69 16.31
C VAL A 390 -9.12 -30.49 16.29
N HIS A 391 -8.56 -30.48 15.10
CA HIS A 391 -7.17 -30.12 14.84
C HIS A 391 -7.13 -28.73 14.20
N TYR A 392 -6.08 -27.97 14.48
CA TYR A 392 -5.91 -26.62 13.94
C TYR A 392 -4.46 -26.35 13.57
N GLU A 393 -4.25 -25.45 12.61
CA GLU A 393 -2.93 -24.87 12.31
C GLU A 393 -3.08 -23.41 11.87
N THR A 394 -2.05 -22.60 12.08
CA THR A 394 -2.10 -21.16 11.86
C THR A 394 -0.80 -20.62 11.25
N GLU A 395 -0.92 -19.68 10.31
CA GLU A 395 0.23 -19.09 9.60
C GLU A 395 0.04 -17.59 9.37
N ILE A 396 1.13 -16.83 9.43
CA ILE A 396 1.12 -15.38 9.15
C ILE A 396 1.17 -15.13 7.63
N CYS A 397 0.28 -14.27 7.13
CA CYS A 397 0.22 -13.88 5.73
C CYS A 397 0.61 -12.40 5.57
N TYR A 398 1.83 -12.15 5.07
CA TYR A 398 2.37 -10.81 4.90
C TYR A 398 1.77 -10.04 3.71
N LEU A 399 1.58 -8.74 3.89
CA LEU A 399 1.15 -7.80 2.86
C LEU A 399 2.34 -7.22 2.09
N PRO A 400 2.13 -6.50 0.96
CA PRO A 400 3.20 -5.80 0.27
C PRO A 400 3.93 -4.81 1.18
N THR A 401 5.27 -4.77 1.13
CA THR A 401 6.06 -3.82 1.94
C THR A 401 5.59 -2.37 1.73
N PRO A 402 5.24 -1.63 2.80
CA PRO A 402 4.84 -0.23 2.75
C PRO A 402 5.81 0.67 1.99
N TYR A 403 5.28 1.77 1.45
CA TYR A 403 6.02 2.87 0.80
C TYR A 403 6.83 2.54 -0.46
N VAL A 404 7.04 1.27 -0.83
CA VAL A 404 7.80 0.88 -2.05
C VAL A 404 7.21 1.51 -3.31
N ASN A 405 5.88 1.48 -3.46
CA ASN A 405 5.20 2.13 -4.58
C ASN A 405 5.42 3.65 -4.59
N ILE A 406 5.33 4.31 -3.43
CA ILE A 406 5.55 5.76 -3.30
C ILE A 406 6.99 6.14 -3.68
N TYR A 407 7.98 5.38 -3.21
CA TYR A 407 9.38 5.59 -3.58
C TYR A 407 9.56 5.50 -5.11
N VAL A 408 9.02 4.45 -5.74
CA VAL A 408 9.08 4.28 -7.20
C VAL A 408 8.37 5.42 -7.93
N TYR A 409 7.22 5.90 -7.45
CA TYR A 409 6.51 7.03 -8.07
C TYR A 409 7.31 8.33 -7.96
N VAL A 410 7.95 8.61 -6.82
CA VAL A 410 8.82 9.79 -6.65
C VAL A 410 10.02 9.72 -7.59
N VAL A 411 10.70 8.57 -7.65
CA VAL A 411 11.85 8.35 -8.55
C VAL A 411 11.42 8.50 -10.02
N LEU A 412 10.30 7.89 -10.42
CA LEU A 412 9.77 7.99 -11.78
C LEU A 412 9.32 9.42 -12.13
N ALA A 413 8.79 10.20 -11.19
CA ALA A 413 8.46 11.60 -11.38
C ALA A 413 9.72 12.47 -11.61
N ILE A 414 10.79 12.23 -10.85
CA ILE A 414 12.08 12.91 -11.04
C ILE A 414 12.65 12.57 -12.43
N PHE A 415 12.70 11.30 -12.82
CA PHE A 415 13.18 10.90 -14.15
C PHE A 415 12.30 11.46 -15.29
N SER A 416 10.97 11.46 -15.12
CA SER A 416 10.04 12.06 -16.09
C SER A 416 10.30 13.56 -16.27
N GLY A 417 10.47 14.29 -15.16
CA GLY A 417 10.79 15.72 -15.18
C GLY A 417 12.13 16.01 -15.85
N LEU A 418 13.18 15.25 -15.53
CA LEU A 418 14.50 15.38 -16.15
C LEU A 418 14.46 15.04 -17.65
N ALA A 419 13.71 14.01 -18.06
CA ALA A 419 13.51 13.67 -19.47
C ALA A 419 12.84 14.83 -20.23
N ILE A 420 11.77 15.42 -19.66
CA ILE A 420 11.07 16.57 -20.26
C ILE A 420 12.01 17.79 -20.35
N ILE A 421 12.73 18.13 -19.28
CA ILE A 421 13.65 19.27 -19.24
C ILE A 421 14.77 19.11 -20.28
N THR A 422 15.46 17.95 -20.28
CA THR A 422 16.55 17.69 -21.23
C THR A 422 16.07 17.69 -22.68
N TRP A 423 14.87 17.17 -22.95
CA TRP A 423 14.25 17.22 -24.28
C TRP A 423 13.99 18.65 -24.77
N ASN A 424 13.39 19.49 -23.91
CA ASN A 424 13.06 20.88 -24.21
C ASN A 424 14.33 21.74 -24.41
N ILE A 425 15.41 21.45 -23.68
CA ILE A 425 16.73 22.10 -23.86
C ILE A 425 17.38 21.68 -25.19
N LYS A 426 17.53 20.37 -25.45
CA LYS A 426 18.16 19.86 -26.68
C LYS A 426 17.47 20.38 -27.94
N SER A 427 16.14 20.38 -27.94
CA SER A 427 15.33 20.83 -29.08
C SER A 427 15.50 22.32 -29.41
N LYS A 428 15.76 23.17 -28.39
CA LYS A 428 16.08 24.58 -28.61
C LYS A 428 17.50 24.77 -29.14
N SER A 429 18.46 23.97 -28.67
CA SER A 429 19.82 24.03 -29.18
C SER A 429 19.90 23.66 -30.67
N ALA A 430 19.21 22.60 -31.09
CA ALA A 430 19.09 22.24 -32.50
C ALA A 430 18.46 23.38 -33.35
N HIS A 431 17.44 24.06 -32.81
CA HIS A 431 16.80 25.19 -33.49
C HIS A 431 17.74 26.40 -33.72
N ASN A 432 18.71 26.63 -32.83
CA ASN A 432 19.69 27.71 -32.96
C ASN A 432 20.89 27.32 -33.86
N SER A 433 21.24 26.04 -33.97
CA SER A 433 22.37 25.57 -34.79
C SER A 433 22.05 25.50 -36.29
N TYR A 434 20.78 25.42 -36.68
CA TYR A 434 20.36 25.45 -38.09
C TYR A 434 20.09 26.87 -38.62
N SER A 435 19.78 27.85 -37.77
CA SER A 435 19.54 29.24 -38.21
C SER A 435 20.81 30.00 -38.58
N SER A 436 22.01 29.51 -38.22
CA SER A 436 23.30 30.07 -38.61
C SER A 436 23.79 29.65 -40.00
N LEU A 437 23.11 28.72 -40.68
CA LEU A 437 23.53 28.15 -41.98
C LEU A 437 22.78 28.74 -43.20
N SER A 438 22.04 29.84 -43.03
CA SER A 438 21.09 30.35 -44.04
C SER A 438 21.22 31.86 -44.35
N THR A 439 22.44 32.39 -44.49
CA THR A 439 22.68 33.76 -44.98
C THR A 439 23.94 33.91 -45.85
N SER A 440 24.06 33.12 -46.92
CA SER A 440 25.04 33.41 -48.00
C SER A 440 24.51 33.07 -49.40
N SER A 441 23.58 33.89 -49.90
CA SER A 441 23.25 33.96 -51.34
C SER A 441 22.84 35.39 -51.72
N LYS A 442 23.84 36.26 -51.94
CA LYS A 442 23.60 37.60 -52.52
C LYS A 442 23.18 37.47 -54.00
N SER A 443 21.88 37.36 -54.26
CA SER A 443 21.32 37.54 -55.59
C SER A 443 21.47 39.00 -56.03
N LYS A 444 22.20 39.25 -57.13
CA LYS A 444 22.31 40.57 -57.76
C LYS A 444 21.07 40.81 -58.64
N SER A 445 20.06 41.50 -58.12
CA SER A 445 18.98 42.03 -58.97
C SER A 445 19.41 43.36 -59.61
N LYS A 446 19.53 43.39 -60.94
CA LYS A 446 19.64 44.64 -61.71
C LYS A 446 18.35 45.45 -61.57
N ARG A 447 18.46 46.79 -61.52
CA ARG A 447 17.38 47.69 -61.97
C ARG A 447 18.01 48.88 -62.69
N ASN A 448 17.53 49.15 -63.90
CA ASN A 448 17.95 50.29 -64.69
C ASN A 448 17.14 51.52 -64.28
N THR A 449 17.81 52.65 -64.08
CA THR A 449 17.28 54.00 -64.35
C THR A 449 18.44 54.85 -64.86
N ALA A 450 18.18 55.64 -65.90
CA ALA A 450 19.17 56.47 -66.56
C ALA A 450 18.79 57.95 -66.47
N GLY A 451 19.81 58.82 -66.44
CA GLY A 451 19.68 60.28 -66.52
C GLY A 451 19.50 60.99 -65.17
N THR A 452 20.17 62.11 -64.88
CA THR A 452 21.25 62.78 -65.64
C THR A 452 22.00 63.75 -64.71
N SER A 453 23.33 63.92 -64.89
CA SER A 453 24.15 65.12 -64.55
C SER A 453 24.11 65.72 -63.11
N SER A 454 25.19 66.25 -62.53
CA SER A 454 26.56 66.51 -63.03
C SER A 454 27.48 66.91 -61.86
N GLY A 455 28.75 66.48 -61.90
CA GLY A 455 29.90 67.13 -61.24
C GLY A 455 29.98 67.06 -59.71
N GLY A 456 31.13 66.81 -59.08
CA GLY A 456 32.41 66.40 -59.66
C GLY A 456 33.58 66.55 -58.68
N VAL A 457 34.42 65.51 -58.62
CA VAL A 457 35.89 65.54 -58.40
C VAL A 457 36.43 66.05 -57.04
N GLY A 458 37.38 65.30 -56.45
CA GLY A 458 38.18 65.69 -55.28
C GLY A 458 37.99 64.75 -54.07
N SER A 459 38.56 63.54 -53.99
CA SER A 459 39.96 63.08 -54.15
C SER A 459 40.87 63.36 -52.95
N LEU A 460 41.40 62.27 -52.35
CA LEU A 460 42.49 62.19 -51.36
C LEU A 460 42.25 62.91 -50.00
N GLY A 461 42.70 62.37 -48.86
CA GLY A 461 43.36 61.09 -48.60
C GLY A 461 43.61 60.86 -47.10
N SER A 462 44.18 59.70 -46.78
CA SER A 462 45.14 59.38 -45.69
C SER A 462 45.57 60.53 -44.75
N SER A 463 45.73 60.37 -43.43
CA SER A 463 46.02 59.19 -42.59
C SER A 463 45.31 59.34 -41.21
N GLY A 464 45.37 58.40 -40.26
CA GLY A 464 46.47 58.23 -39.28
C GLY A 464 46.63 59.47 -38.36
N ASP A 465 46.57 59.41 -37.03
CA ASP A 465 46.51 58.27 -36.09
C ASP A 465 45.85 58.69 -34.74
N GLU A 466 45.91 57.77 -33.77
CA GLU A 466 46.09 57.93 -32.31
C GLU A 466 46.44 59.38 -31.78
N GLU A 467 46.13 59.80 -30.54
CA GLU A 467 45.63 59.09 -29.36
C GLU A 467 45.04 60.08 -28.31
N HIS A 468 44.49 59.53 -27.22
CA HIS A 468 44.45 60.08 -25.84
C HIS A 468 44.07 61.54 -25.53
N GLY A 469 43.20 61.65 -24.49
CA GLY A 469 43.52 62.54 -23.37
C GLY A 469 42.59 63.72 -23.11
N THR A 470 41.64 63.51 -22.18
CA THR A 470 41.34 64.42 -21.06
C THR A 470 41.67 65.92 -21.23
N SER A 471 40.77 66.90 -21.09
CA SER A 471 39.55 67.01 -20.27
C SER A 471 39.24 68.52 -20.13
N ILE A 472 38.30 68.89 -19.24
CA ILE A 472 38.19 70.23 -18.61
C ILE A 472 37.64 71.36 -19.52
N LYS A 473 36.39 71.75 -19.21
CA LYS A 473 35.86 73.12 -19.00
C LYS A 473 36.02 74.18 -20.13
N LEU A 474 35.14 75.17 -20.28
CA LEU A 474 33.80 75.50 -19.76
C LEU A 474 33.34 76.74 -20.55
N SER A 475 32.03 76.97 -20.63
CA SER A 475 31.38 78.28 -20.79
C SER A 475 31.51 79.08 -22.11
N ASN A 476 30.32 79.54 -22.53
CA ASN A 476 30.03 80.84 -23.14
C ASN A 476 30.38 81.07 -24.62
N PHE A 477 29.38 80.82 -25.47
CA PHE A 477 29.12 81.69 -26.62
C PHE A 477 27.61 81.92 -26.79
N LEU A 478 27.08 82.94 -26.11
CA LEU A 478 25.76 83.52 -26.42
C LEU A 478 25.92 85.01 -26.72
N ARG A 479 25.72 85.32 -28.00
CA ARG A 479 25.48 86.63 -28.60
C ARG A 479 24.32 86.32 -29.55
N GLY A 480 23.06 86.66 -29.28
CA GLY A 480 22.54 87.82 -28.59
C GLY A 480 22.11 88.83 -29.64
N GLN A 481 20.82 88.86 -29.98
CA GLN A 481 20.05 90.06 -30.35
C GLN A 481 18.57 89.76 -30.70
N ASP A 482 17.76 90.80 -30.51
CA ASP A 482 16.42 91.09 -31.06
C ASP A 482 15.19 90.25 -30.60
N SER A 483 13.95 90.76 -30.55
CA SER A 483 13.41 92.09 -30.15
C SER A 483 11.85 92.03 -30.12
N ASP A 484 11.25 92.83 -29.23
CA ASP A 484 9.86 93.35 -29.22
C ASP A 484 8.61 92.46 -28.96
N ASP A 485 7.59 93.16 -28.41
CA ASP A 485 6.39 92.67 -27.71
C ASP A 485 5.17 92.31 -28.58
N ASN A 486 4.31 91.40 -28.09
CA ASN A 486 2.93 91.79 -27.69
C ASN A 486 2.15 90.75 -26.84
N GLN A 487 1.14 91.25 -26.10
CA GLN A 487 0.36 90.53 -25.09
C GLN A 487 -0.88 89.79 -25.64
N ILE A 488 -1.21 88.62 -25.06
CA ILE A 488 -2.60 88.13 -24.85
C ILE A 488 -2.71 87.49 -23.44
N ASN A 489 -3.91 87.51 -22.85
CA ASN A 489 -4.17 87.49 -21.41
C ASN A 489 -4.75 86.16 -20.83
N LEU A 490 -4.49 85.95 -19.52
CA LEU A 490 -5.32 85.24 -18.50
C LEU A 490 -5.58 83.71 -18.56
N THR A 491 -4.96 82.95 -17.62
CA THR A 491 -5.62 82.38 -16.40
C THR A 491 -4.61 81.59 -15.52
N PRO A 492 -4.74 81.52 -14.17
CA PRO A 492 -3.71 80.93 -13.30
C PRO A 492 -4.07 79.60 -12.60
N LEU A 493 -3.08 78.66 -12.58
CA LEU A 493 -2.89 77.54 -11.63
C LEU A 493 -3.96 76.40 -11.60
N PRO A 494 -3.54 75.12 -11.43
CA PRO A 494 -2.97 74.65 -10.17
C PRO A 494 -1.54 74.06 -10.25
N LEU A 495 -1.00 73.86 -9.05
CA LEU A 495 0.39 73.51 -8.72
C LEU A 495 0.53 71.99 -8.43
N TYR A 496 1.73 71.44 -8.64
CA TYR A 496 2.21 70.12 -8.19
C TYR A 496 1.54 68.83 -8.73
N THR A 497 2.27 68.13 -9.61
CA THR A 497 2.17 66.67 -9.75
C THR A 497 3.15 65.99 -8.78
N PHE A 498 2.64 65.14 -7.89
CA PHE A 498 3.45 64.32 -6.98
C PHE A 498 4.27 63.28 -7.75
N THR A 499 5.60 63.28 -7.61
CA THR A 499 6.43 62.11 -7.96
C THR A 499 6.66 61.28 -6.70
N GLN A 500 5.93 60.16 -6.56
CA GLN A 500 6.22 59.21 -5.49
C GLN A 500 7.55 58.47 -5.76
N LYS A 501 8.43 58.48 -4.76
CA LYS A 501 9.61 57.60 -4.70
C LYS A 501 9.15 56.14 -4.55
N GLU A 502 9.20 55.33 -5.61
CA GLU A 502 9.18 53.87 -5.44
C GLU A 502 10.46 53.44 -4.70
N GLY A 503 10.31 52.63 -3.64
CA GLY A 503 11.41 52.19 -2.79
C GLY A 503 12.41 51.24 -3.48
N GLU A 504 13.69 51.39 -3.14
CA GLU A 504 14.83 50.70 -3.75
C GLU A 504 14.81 49.15 -3.62
N GLY A 505 14.01 48.62 -2.68
CA GLY A 505 13.74 47.17 -2.58
C GLY A 505 12.89 46.62 -3.73
N SER A 506 11.93 47.40 -4.22
CA SER A 506 11.03 47.03 -5.32
C SER A 506 11.81 46.82 -6.63
N THR A 507 12.80 47.69 -6.90
CA THR A 507 13.61 47.61 -8.13
C THR A 507 14.60 46.45 -8.12
N LYS A 508 15.18 46.09 -6.97
CA LYS A 508 15.99 44.86 -6.82
C LYS A 508 15.16 43.60 -7.05
N LEU A 509 13.96 43.52 -6.46
CA LEU A 509 13.05 42.40 -6.66
C LEU A 509 12.62 42.28 -8.13
N LYS A 510 12.17 43.38 -8.75
CA LYS A 510 11.81 43.46 -10.18
C LYS A 510 12.98 43.01 -11.08
N ARG A 511 14.23 43.42 -10.80
CA ARG A 511 15.42 42.96 -11.54
C ARG A 511 15.69 41.46 -11.37
N ALA A 512 15.57 40.91 -10.16
CA ALA A 512 15.74 39.48 -9.91
C ALA A 512 14.69 38.65 -10.68
N PHE A 513 13.41 39.04 -10.65
CA PHE A 513 12.37 38.39 -11.44
C PHE A 513 12.64 38.46 -12.96
N LEU A 514 13.15 39.58 -13.48
CA LEU A 514 13.54 39.71 -14.88
C LEU A 514 14.75 38.81 -15.24
N GLN A 515 15.74 38.69 -14.36
CA GLN A 515 16.89 37.79 -14.56
C GLN A 515 16.47 36.32 -14.55
N VAL A 516 15.63 35.92 -13.60
CA VAL A 516 15.02 34.57 -13.55
C VAL A 516 14.18 34.31 -14.80
N GLY A 517 13.32 35.26 -15.21
CA GLY A 517 12.53 35.15 -16.44
C GLY A 517 13.38 35.00 -17.70
N HIS A 518 14.50 35.75 -17.80
CA HIS A 518 15.44 35.62 -18.91
C HIS A 518 16.17 34.26 -18.89
N PHE A 519 16.58 33.77 -17.71
CA PHE A 519 17.18 32.44 -17.54
C PHE A 519 16.20 31.31 -17.93
N LEU A 520 14.96 31.34 -17.43
CA LEU A 520 13.92 30.36 -17.76
C LEU A 520 13.61 30.34 -19.26
N ARG A 521 13.56 31.51 -19.91
CA ARG A 521 13.41 31.63 -21.37
C ARG A 521 14.65 31.15 -22.13
N ARG A 522 15.87 31.42 -21.63
CA ARG A 522 17.14 30.96 -22.22
C ARG A 522 17.17 29.44 -22.33
N TRP A 523 16.74 28.73 -21.30
CA TRP A 523 16.78 27.26 -21.22
C TRP A 523 15.46 26.54 -21.62
N ASN A 524 14.46 27.25 -22.13
CA ASN A 524 13.14 26.67 -22.49
C ASN A 524 12.39 26.01 -21.30
N LEU A 525 12.67 26.48 -20.08
CA LEU A 525 12.13 25.89 -18.86
C LEU A 525 10.64 26.18 -18.67
N ILE A 526 10.13 27.29 -19.22
CA ILE A 526 8.69 27.60 -19.21
C ILE A 526 7.90 26.50 -19.94
N GLU A 527 8.39 26.05 -21.10
CA GLU A 527 7.72 25.00 -21.86
C GLU A 527 7.92 23.61 -21.21
N SER A 528 9.08 23.40 -20.58
CA SER A 528 9.34 22.21 -19.75
C SER A 528 8.35 22.09 -18.59
N LEU A 529 8.06 23.20 -17.89
CA LEU A 529 7.09 23.27 -16.80
C LEU A 529 5.66 22.97 -17.27
N LYS A 530 5.23 23.51 -18.42
CA LYS A 530 3.92 23.17 -19.01
C LYS A 530 3.80 21.68 -19.34
N HIS A 531 4.81 21.11 -20.00
CA HIS A 531 4.81 19.68 -20.35
C HIS A 531 4.82 18.79 -19.10
N SER A 532 5.56 19.17 -18.06
CA SER A 532 5.57 18.47 -16.77
C SER A 532 4.23 18.58 -16.03
N ALA A 533 3.58 19.75 -16.06
CA ALA A 533 2.26 19.95 -15.47
C ALA A 533 1.16 19.17 -16.23
N LEU A 534 1.26 19.08 -17.56
CA LEU A 534 0.36 18.27 -18.38
C LEU A 534 0.52 16.78 -18.06
N LEU A 535 1.76 16.26 -18.03
CA LEU A 535 2.02 14.88 -17.64
C LEU A 535 1.53 14.61 -16.21
N GLY A 536 1.84 15.48 -15.26
CA GLY A 536 1.39 15.34 -13.87
C GLY A 536 -0.13 15.28 -13.74
N THR A 537 -0.86 16.14 -14.45
CA THR A 537 -2.33 16.11 -14.50
C THR A 537 -2.85 14.78 -15.06
N ILE A 538 -2.25 14.27 -16.14
CA ILE A 538 -2.61 12.97 -16.74
C ILE A 538 -2.33 11.83 -15.76
N VAL A 539 -1.14 11.79 -15.15
CA VAL A 539 -0.71 10.74 -14.21
C VAL A 539 -1.61 10.72 -12.97
N ILE A 540 -1.95 11.88 -12.39
CA ILE A 540 -2.90 11.98 -11.27
C ILE A 540 -4.29 11.48 -11.70
N GLY A 541 -4.77 11.86 -12.88
CA GLY A 541 -6.04 11.39 -13.42
C GLY A 541 -6.08 9.88 -13.63
N LEU A 542 -5.02 9.30 -14.20
CA LEU A 542 -4.87 7.85 -14.38
C LEU A 542 -4.87 7.10 -13.04
N TYR A 543 -4.14 7.61 -12.04
CA TYR A 543 -4.12 7.02 -10.70
C TYR A 543 -5.51 7.02 -10.06
N TYR A 544 -6.17 8.18 -9.99
CA TYR A 544 -7.47 8.29 -9.34
C TYR A 544 -8.57 7.50 -10.06
N ILE A 545 -8.69 7.61 -11.38
CA ILE A 545 -9.75 6.95 -12.15
C ILE A 545 -9.45 5.45 -12.30
N GLY A 546 -8.22 5.09 -12.67
CA GLY A 546 -7.83 3.73 -13.03
C GLY A 546 -7.57 2.81 -11.84
N PHE A 547 -7.28 3.36 -10.65
CA PHE A 547 -6.89 2.58 -9.47
C PHE A 547 -7.70 2.94 -8.23
N CYS A 548 -7.81 4.22 -7.84
CA CYS A 548 -8.53 4.59 -6.62
C CYS A 548 -10.05 4.34 -6.70
N CYS A 549 -10.68 4.69 -7.82
CA CYS A 549 -12.13 4.53 -8.03
C CYS A 549 -12.55 3.08 -8.35
N THR A 550 -11.61 2.24 -8.78
CA THR A 550 -11.84 0.87 -9.28
C THR A 550 -11.42 -0.22 -8.27
N LEU A 551 -11.25 0.16 -7.00
CA LEU A 551 -11.04 -0.71 -5.82
C LEU A 551 -12.35 -0.94 -5.05
#